data_AF-A0A3Q0SH96-F1
#
_entry.id   AF-A0A3Q0SH96-F1
#
_cell.length_a   1.000
_cell.length_b   1.000
_cell.length_c   1.000
_cell.angle_alpha   90.00
_cell.angle_beta   90.00
_cell.angle_gamma   90.00
#
_symmetry.space_group_name_H-M   'P 1'
#
loop_
_entity.id
_entity.type
_entity.pdbx_description
1 polymer ?
#
loop_
_entity_poly.entity_id
_entity_poly.type
_entity_poly.pdbx_seq_one_letter_code
_entity_poly.pdbx_strand_id
1 'polypeptide(L)'
;METVILGSVFLLLLTVQHKAKVDPLFYVFAEFSFTCVLGLTNALEQDGFISGFVGFYIKMGEPHLSTAYAVMMSYWEGVVHFILFLTIIHRMFSGKSYRSLGLLWAGSAIACQIVHIPGVVIGKYGSNIRPAFWSNVPLVLVPFWAASLLFNRPREMQIIIADKIAAEQKKGLLSRPIDLILSLLLLGAMAFSVFRGFVVLDCPLDTCFTYIYQYEPYLKDPVGFPRVMMLVYLFYALPLLTAFIYGLKTPGCSWMLDWTIFFAGAMAQTQWCHIGASLHSRTPFTYRVPADKRLPVIALNVLFAAAPALLALRCHTNPAYFMKPVPAGQSNDKKKKN
;
A
#
# COMPACT_ATOMS: atom_id res chain seq x y z
N MET A 1 20.81 15.89 -5.31
CA MET A 1 19.88 15.02 -4.55
C MET A 1 20.68 14.02 -3.71
N GLU A 2 21.56 13.23 -4.31
CA GLU A 2 22.48 12.32 -3.60
C GLU A 2 23.35 13.02 -2.53
N THR A 3 23.88 14.21 -2.81
CA THR A 3 24.64 15.02 -1.84
C THR A 3 23.79 15.50 -0.66
N VAL A 4 22.48 15.69 -0.88
CA VAL A 4 21.55 16.15 0.16
C VAL A 4 21.09 14.98 1.03
N ILE A 5 20.87 13.81 0.41
CA ILE A 5 20.62 12.53 1.07
C ILE A 5 21.82 12.12 1.94
N LEU A 6 23.05 12.26 1.42
CA LEU A 6 24.25 12.01 2.22
C LEU A 6 24.36 12.99 3.41
N GLY A 7 23.99 14.26 3.18
CA GLY A 7 23.96 15.31 4.21
C GLY A 7 22.92 15.06 5.29
N SER A 8 21.71 14.59 4.94
CA SER A 8 20.66 14.22 5.89
C SER A 8 21.05 13.00 6.71
N VAL A 9 21.60 11.95 6.08
CA VAL A 9 22.14 10.77 6.78
C VAL A 9 23.26 11.18 7.74
N PHE A 10 24.17 12.06 7.33
CA PHE A 10 25.24 12.55 8.18
C PHE A 10 24.72 13.35 9.39
N LEU A 11 23.75 14.26 9.19
CA LEU A 11 23.07 14.99 10.27
C LEU A 11 22.29 14.06 11.23
N LEU A 12 21.68 13.00 10.68
CA LEU A 12 20.99 11.97 11.46
C LEU A 12 21.97 11.14 12.31
N LEU A 13 23.14 10.83 11.77
CA LEU A 13 24.18 10.15 12.53
C LEU A 13 24.69 11.04 13.67
N LEU A 14 24.89 12.34 13.42
CA LEU A 14 25.31 13.33 14.43
C LEU A 14 24.28 13.52 15.56
N THR A 15 22.99 13.56 15.25
CA THR A 15 21.92 13.81 16.25
C THR A 15 21.67 12.64 17.19
N VAL A 16 22.15 11.43 16.86
CA VAL A 16 21.88 10.22 17.66
C VAL A 16 23.16 9.58 18.23
N GLN A 17 24.32 10.23 18.10
CA GLN A 17 25.62 9.72 18.58
C GLN A 17 25.64 9.30 20.05
N HIS A 18 24.78 9.91 20.89
CA HIS A 18 24.75 9.66 22.33
C HIS A 18 23.78 8.55 22.78
N LYS A 19 23.05 7.88 21.86
CA LYS A 19 22.15 6.78 22.23
C LYS A 19 22.80 5.41 21.98
N ALA A 20 22.93 4.61 23.04
CA ALA A 20 23.65 3.34 23.02
C ALA A 20 23.06 2.25 22.09
N LYS A 21 21.76 2.30 21.74
CA LYS A 21 21.11 1.39 20.77
C LYS A 21 19.96 2.08 20.05
N VAL A 22 20.14 2.38 18.77
CA VAL A 22 19.09 2.93 17.88
C VAL A 22 18.56 1.80 17.02
N ASP A 23 17.24 1.64 16.95
CA ASP A 23 16.61 0.70 16.03
C ASP A 23 16.96 1.10 14.58
N PRO A 24 17.53 0.22 13.75
CA PRO A 24 18.01 0.59 12.41
C PRO A 24 16.89 1.09 11.48
N LEU A 25 15.62 0.75 11.74
CA LEU A 25 14.50 1.33 11.00
C LEU A 25 14.32 2.83 11.23
N PHE A 26 14.90 3.39 12.30
CA PHE A 26 14.90 4.84 12.54
C PHE A 26 15.51 5.60 11.37
N TYR A 27 16.68 5.16 10.91
CA TYR A 27 17.39 5.82 9.80
C TYR A 27 16.58 5.72 8.50
N VAL A 28 15.90 4.59 8.27
CA VAL A 28 15.00 4.44 7.13
C VAL A 28 13.85 5.44 7.20
N PHE A 29 13.13 5.51 8.31
CA PHE A 29 11.99 6.41 8.42
C PHE A 29 12.40 7.88 8.36
N ALA A 30 13.55 8.23 8.92
CA ALA A 30 14.07 9.59 8.86
C ALA A 30 14.49 9.98 7.44
N GLU A 31 15.21 9.12 6.72
CA GLU A 31 15.64 9.38 5.35
C GLU A 31 14.45 9.43 4.37
N PHE A 32 13.49 8.51 4.52
CA PHE A 32 12.27 8.57 3.72
C PHE A 32 11.41 9.79 4.07
N SER A 33 11.43 10.29 5.31
CA SER A 33 10.77 11.57 5.65
C SER A 33 11.37 12.74 4.87
N PHE A 34 12.70 12.75 4.69
CA PHE A 34 13.35 13.74 3.84
C PHE A 34 12.94 13.60 2.37
N THR A 35 12.91 12.36 1.86
CA THR A 35 12.46 12.08 0.49
C THR A 35 11.00 12.52 0.25
N CYS A 36 10.13 12.42 1.24
CA CYS A 36 8.75 12.92 1.16
C CYS A 36 8.69 14.42 0.87
N VAL A 37 9.60 15.23 1.44
CA VAL A 37 9.66 16.68 1.18
C VAL A 37 10.05 16.95 -0.28
N LEU A 38 10.98 16.18 -0.83
CA LEU A 38 11.36 16.27 -2.25
C LEU A 38 10.18 15.88 -3.16
N GLY A 39 9.47 14.80 -2.84
CA GLY A 39 8.26 14.38 -3.54
C GLY A 39 7.19 15.47 -3.50
N LEU A 40 6.88 16.02 -2.32
CA LEU A 40 5.90 17.10 -2.18
C LEU A 40 6.29 18.34 -3.00
N THR A 41 7.56 18.72 -2.97
CA THR A 41 8.10 19.82 -3.80
C THR A 41 7.88 19.55 -5.28
N ASN A 42 8.13 18.32 -5.74
CA ASN A 42 7.85 17.91 -7.12
C ASN A 42 6.37 18.07 -7.46
N ALA A 43 5.46 17.54 -6.64
CA ALA A 43 4.02 17.63 -6.89
C ALA A 43 3.53 19.09 -6.97
N LEU A 44 3.94 19.92 -6.00
CA LEU A 44 3.56 21.34 -5.95
C LEU A 44 4.11 22.12 -7.15
N GLU A 45 5.33 21.84 -7.60
CA GLU A 45 5.90 22.50 -8.78
C GLU A 45 5.21 22.05 -10.07
N GLN A 46 4.89 20.75 -10.19
CA GLN A 46 4.15 20.26 -11.35
C GLN A 46 2.79 20.96 -11.46
N ASP A 47 2.07 21.09 -10.35
CA ASP A 47 0.75 21.73 -10.34
C ASP A 47 0.80 23.28 -10.29
N GLY A 48 2.00 23.86 -10.32
CA GLY A 48 2.19 25.31 -10.45
C GLY A 48 1.97 26.10 -9.16
N PHE A 49 1.93 25.43 -8.00
CA PHE A 49 1.85 26.10 -6.70
C PHE A 49 3.20 26.72 -6.28
N ILE A 50 4.32 26.15 -6.75
CA ILE A 50 5.68 26.66 -6.55
C ILE A 50 6.47 26.56 -7.87
N SER A 51 7.65 27.17 -7.94
CA SER A 51 8.50 27.12 -9.14
C SER A 51 9.98 27.20 -8.82
N GLY A 52 10.82 26.54 -9.62
CA GLY A 52 12.27 26.74 -9.63
C GLY A 52 13.08 25.75 -8.78
N PHE A 53 12.49 24.64 -8.34
CA PHE A 53 13.15 23.65 -7.48
C PHE A 53 13.55 22.38 -8.25
N VAL A 54 12.63 21.79 -9.02
CA VAL A 54 12.81 20.44 -9.58
C VAL A 54 12.87 20.40 -11.11
N GLY A 55 12.55 21.49 -11.81
CA GLY A 55 12.48 21.54 -13.27
C GLY A 55 13.73 21.01 -14.01
N PHE A 56 14.94 21.34 -13.54
CA PHE A 56 16.18 20.81 -14.11
C PHE A 56 16.28 19.28 -13.95
N TYR A 57 15.99 18.78 -12.74
CA TYR A 57 16.08 17.35 -12.42
C TYR A 57 15.07 16.52 -13.24
N ILE A 58 13.85 16.99 -13.41
CA ILE A 58 12.84 16.29 -14.22
C ILE A 58 13.25 16.32 -15.69
N LYS A 59 13.69 17.48 -16.19
CA LYS A 59 14.04 17.64 -17.59
C LYS A 59 15.30 16.87 -17.98
N MET A 60 16.28 16.71 -17.09
CA MET A 60 17.58 16.07 -17.38
C MET A 60 17.79 14.70 -16.72
N GLY A 61 17.10 14.42 -15.62
CA GLY A 61 17.19 13.16 -14.85
C GLY A 61 16.00 12.24 -15.09
N GLU A 62 14.81 12.62 -14.65
CA GLU A 62 13.66 11.70 -14.60
C GLU A 62 12.37 12.31 -15.16
N PRO A 63 12.17 12.28 -16.50
CA PRO A 63 11.05 12.99 -17.14
C PRO A 63 9.68 12.38 -16.81
N HIS A 64 9.63 11.10 -16.42
CA HIS A 64 8.40 10.41 -16.03
C HIS A 64 7.81 10.96 -14.72
N LEU A 65 8.58 11.68 -13.91
CA LEU A 65 8.09 12.33 -12.68
C LEU A 65 7.11 13.47 -12.94
N SER A 66 7.01 13.94 -14.18
CA SER A 66 6.01 14.92 -14.62
C SER A 66 4.65 14.32 -14.97
N THR A 67 4.50 12.99 -14.93
CA THR A 67 3.23 12.33 -15.23
C THR A 67 2.22 12.52 -14.11
N ALA A 68 0.93 12.47 -14.45
CA ALA A 68 -0.15 12.51 -13.46
C ALA A 68 0.01 11.44 -12.37
N TYR A 69 0.41 10.21 -12.73
CA TYR A 69 0.68 9.15 -11.77
C TYR A 69 1.78 9.53 -10.78
N ALA A 70 2.92 10.02 -11.28
CA ALA A 70 4.05 10.40 -10.43
C ALA A 70 3.75 11.63 -9.56
N VAL A 71 2.95 12.58 -10.03
CA VAL A 71 2.46 13.71 -9.22
C VAL A 71 1.57 13.20 -8.08
N MET A 72 0.62 12.32 -8.36
CA MET A 72 -0.24 11.74 -7.32
C MET A 72 0.56 10.89 -6.32
N MET A 73 1.54 10.13 -6.80
CA MET A 73 2.49 9.39 -5.98
C MET A 73 3.27 10.33 -5.05
N SER A 74 3.80 11.42 -5.59
CA SER A 74 4.50 12.46 -4.85
C SER A 74 3.64 13.13 -3.77
N TYR A 75 2.35 13.38 -4.04
CA TYR A 75 1.40 13.84 -3.01
C TYR A 75 1.15 12.81 -1.91
N TRP A 76 1.02 11.53 -2.27
CA TRP A 76 0.83 10.45 -1.29
C TRP A 76 2.03 10.34 -0.35
N GLU A 77 3.23 10.34 -0.91
CA GLU A 77 4.48 10.30 -0.14
C GLU A 77 4.62 11.57 0.73
N GLY A 78 4.48 12.73 0.09
CA GLY A 78 4.62 14.04 0.74
C GLY A 78 3.66 14.33 1.88
N VAL A 79 2.48 13.71 1.88
CA VAL A 79 1.45 13.94 2.91
C VAL A 79 1.25 12.70 3.77
N VAL A 80 0.84 11.58 3.18
CA VAL A 80 0.43 10.38 3.94
C VAL A 80 1.64 9.69 4.55
N HIS A 81 2.67 9.41 3.75
CA HIS A 81 3.89 8.80 4.30
C HIS A 81 4.62 9.73 5.24
N PHE A 82 4.71 11.03 4.94
CA PHE A 82 5.34 11.99 5.83
C PHE A 82 4.72 11.99 7.23
N ILE A 83 3.38 12.11 7.32
CA ILE A 83 2.66 12.02 8.61
C ILE A 83 2.90 10.66 9.29
N LEU A 84 2.90 9.57 8.50
CA LEU A 84 3.12 8.23 9.01
C LEU A 84 4.53 8.08 9.61
N PHE A 85 5.57 8.60 8.95
CA PHE A 85 6.93 8.56 9.47
C PHE A 85 7.10 9.40 10.72
N LEU A 86 6.56 10.62 10.76
CA LEU A 86 6.58 11.44 11.98
C LEU A 86 5.91 10.71 13.14
N THR A 87 4.79 10.04 12.88
CA THR A 87 4.08 9.23 13.89
C THR A 87 4.90 8.03 14.34
N ILE A 88 5.54 7.31 13.40
CA ILE A 88 6.41 6.17 13.71
C ILE A 88 7.59 6.63 14.55
N ILE A 89 8.32 7.65 14.12
CA ILE A 89 9.47 8.22 14.82
C ILE A 89 9.06 8.66 16.24
N HIS A 90 7.94 9.37 16.38
CA HIS A 90 7.41 9.75 17.68
C HIS A 90 7.14 8.52 18.59
N ARG A 91 6.54 7.45 18.05
CA ARG A 91 6.29 6.22 18.80
C ARG A 91 7.59 5.51 19.19
N MET A 92 8.60 5.50 18.31
CA MET A 92 9.93 4.95 18.60
C MET A 92 10.56 5.66 19.81
N PHE A 93 10.54 7.00 19.84
CA PHE A 93 11.06 7.77 20.97
C PHE A 93 10.21 7.64 22.24
N SER A 94 8.91 7.39 22.09
CA SER A 94 7.99 7.16 23.22
C SER A 94 8.01 5.72 23.75
N GLY A 95 8.86 4.83 23.21
CA GLY A 95 8.90 3.42 23.60
C GLY A 95 7.62 2.63 23.26
N LYS A 96 6.77 3.14 22.36
CA LYS A 96 5.54 2.46 21.92
C LYS A 96 5.82 1.67 20.66
N SER A 97 5.24 0.48 20.51
CA SER A 97 5.35 -0.28 19.26
C SER A 97 4.84 0.51 18.08
N TYR A 98 5.59 0.52 16.99
CA TYR A 98 5.21 1.14 15.71
C TYR A 98 5.00 0.09 14.62
N ARG A 99 5.06 -1.20 14.97
CA ARG A 99 5.16 -2.32 14.02
C ARG A 99 4.05 -2.30 12.97
N SER A 100 2.80 -2.07 13.39
CA SER A 100 1.63 -1.97 12.50
C SER A 100 1.73 -0.79 11.53
N LEU A 101 2.19 0.37 11.99
CA LEU A 101 2.39 1.55 11.14
C LEU A 101 3.52 1.31 10.13
N GLY A 102 4.60 0.65 10.56
CA GLY A 102 5.68 0.23 9.67
C GLY A 102 5.22 -0.76 8.59
N LEU A 103 4.36 -1.73 8.94
CA LEU A 103 3.80 -2.67 7.96
C LEU A 103 2.86 -1.97 6.97
N LEU A 104 2.05 -1.01 7.44
CA LEU A 104 1.20 -0.19 6.60
C LEU A 104 2.03 0.61 5.59
N TRP A 105 3.09 1.27 6.06
CA TRP A 105 4.03 1.98 5.20
C TRP A 105 4.70 1.01 4.21
N ALA A 106 5.23 -0.12 4.68
CA ALA A 106 5.98 -1.04 3.84
C ALA A 106 5.13 -1.59 2.68
N GLY A 107 3.87 -1.96 2.94
CA GLY A 107 2.95 -2.38 1.88
C GLY A 107 2.64 -1.26 0.90
N SER A 108 2.44 -0.04 1.41
CA SER A 108 2.23 1.16 0.59
C SER A 108 3.43 1.49 -0.31
N ALA A 109 4.64 1.46 0.23
CA ALA A 109 5.88 1.73 -0.50
C ALA A 109 6.21 0.63 -1.52
N ILE A 110 6.06 -0.65 -1.15
CA ILE A 110 6.29 -1.76 -2.08
C ILE A 110 5.32 -1.69 -3.25
N ALA A 111 4.02 -1.47 -2.98
CA ALA A 111 3.02 -1.36 -4.03
C ALA A 111 3.29 -0.19 -5.00
N CYS A 112 3.73 0.94 -4.45
CA CYS A 112 4.18 2.08 -5.23
C CYS A 112 5.28 1.69 -6.23
N GLN A 113 6.34 1.05 -5.73
CA GLN A 113 7.54 0.73 -6.50
C GLN A 113 7.31 -0.36 -7.56
N ILE A 114 6.54 -1.41 -7.23
CA ILE A 114 6.22 -2.49 -8.19
C ILE A 114 5.30 -2.02 -9.33
N VAL A 115 4.62 -0.88 -9.19
CA VAL A 115 3.87 -0.24 -10.28
C VAL A 115 4.72 0.79 -11.02
N HIS A 116 5.43 1.64 -10.28
CA HIS A 116 6.21 2.75 -10.82
C HIS A 116 7.35 2.26 -11.71
N ILE A 117 8.23 1.38 -11.22
CA ILE A 117 9.41 0.96 -11.98
C ILE A 117 9.04 0.23 -13.27
N PRO A 118 8.22 -0.85 -13.25
CA PRO A 118 7.82 -1.50 -14.49
C PRO A 118 7.02 -0.56 -15.39
N GLY A 119 6.20 0.33 -14.83
CA GLY A 119 5.42 1.30 -15.59
C GLY A 119 6.30 2.26 -16.40
N VAL A 120 7.39 2.75 -15.83
CA VAL A 120 8.40 3.55 -16.57
C VAL A 120 9.04 2.72 -17.68
N VAL A 121 9.43 1.48 -17.37
CA VAL A 121 10.15 0.60 -18.31
C VAL A 121 9.30 0.21 -19.51
N ILE A 122 8.02 -0.15 -19.31
CA ILE A 122 7.14 -0.58 -20.41
C ILE A 122 6.37 0.57 -21.07
N GLY A 123 6.29 1.72 -20.40
CA GLY A 123 5.56 2.89 -20.87
C GLY A 123 6.35 3.72 -21.87
N LYS A 124 5.79 4.88 -22.25
CA LYS A 124 6.35 5.81 -23.24
C LYS A 124 7.74 6.36 -22.92
N TYR A 125 8.23 6.17 -21.69
CA TYR A 125 9.56 6.60 -21.27
C TYR A 125 10.60 5.48 -21.35
N GLY A 126 10.20 4.24 -21.63
CA GLY A 126 11.07 3.06 -21.64
C GLY A 126 12.20 3.11 -22.65
N SER A 127 12.01 3.82 -23.78
CA SER A 127 13.05 4.01 -24.79
C SER A 127 14.14 5.01 -24.41
N ASN A 128 13.95 5.77 -23.32
CA ASN A 128 14.88 6.81 -22.86
C ASN A 128 15.00 6.82 -21.33
N ILE A 129 15.33 5.65 -20.77
CA ILE A 129 15.65 5.51 -19.35
C ILE A 129 17.02 6.12 -19.09
N ARG A 130 17.06 7.12 -18.22
CA ARG A 130 18.29 7.87 -17.89
C ARG A 130 18.97 7.29 -16.66
N PRO A 131 20.28 7.53 -16.46
CA PRO A 131 21.02 7.00 -15.31
C PRO A 131 20.36 7.29 -13.95
N ALA A 132 19.78 8.48 -13.78
CA ALA A 132 19.08 8.89 -12.54
C ALA A 132 17.91 7.96 -12.15
N PHE A 133 17.30 7.26 -13.12
CA PHE A 133 16.23 6.29 -12.83
C PHE A 133 16.72 5.14 -11.94
N TRP A 134 17.99 4.75 -12.07
CA TRP A 134 18.55 3.63 -11.30
C TRP A 134 18.75 3.98 -9.82
N SER A 135 18.71 5.26 -9.46
CA SER A 135 18.67 5.72 -8.08
C SER A 135 17.38 5.30 -7.35
N ASN A 136 16.36 4.80 -8.06
CA ASN A 136 15.17 4.18 -7.45
C ASN A 136 15.43 2.77 -6.90
N VAL A 137 16.52 2.08 -7.26
CA VAL A 137 16.79 0.70 -6.82
C VAL A 137 16.87 0.56 -5.28
N PRO A 138 17.58 1.43 -4.53
CA PRO A 138 17.54 1.41 -3.07
C PRO A 138 16.12 1.60 -2.51
N LEU A 139 15.29 2.43 -3.16
CA LEU A 139 13.90 2.67 -2.75
C LEU A 139 13.01 1.44 -2.91
N VAL A 140 13.41 0.47 -3.73
CA VAL A 140 12.76 -0.85 -3.79
C VAL A 140 13.24 -1.73 -2.65
N LEU A 141 14.55 -1.88 -2.49
CA LEU A 141 15.14 -2.88 -1.59
C LEU A 141 14.86 -2.58 -0.12
N VAL A 142 14.87 -1.30 0.27
CA VAL A 142 14.71 -0.89 1.67
C VAL A 142 13.31 -1.23 2.22
N PRO A 143 12.18 -0.92 1.54
CA PRO A 143 10.86 -1.36 1.98
C PRO A 143 10.71 -2.88 2.11
N PHE A 144 11.29 -3.68 1.20
CA PHE A 144 11.27 -5.16 1.32
C PHE A 144 12.07 -5.64 2.54
N TRP A 145 13.26 -5.09 2.76
CA TRP A 145 14.06 -5.39 3.94
C TRP A 145 13.34 -5.00 5.23
N ALA A 146 12.77 -3.79 5.28
CA ALA A 146 12.02 -3.30 6.42
C ALA A 146 10.76 -4.14 6.68
N ALA A 147 10.03 -4.54 5.64
CA ALA A 147 8.91 -5.46 5.75
C ALA A 147 9.35 -6.78 6.38
N SER A 148 10.42 -7.41 5.86
CA SER A 148 10.96 -8.66 6.40
C SER A 148 11.31 -8.52 7.89
N LEU A 149 12.01 -7.45 8.26
CA LEU A 149 12.35 -7.18 9.65
C LEU A 149 11.09 -7.00 10.52
N LEU A 150 10.07 -6.30 10.04
CA LEU A 150 8.82 -6.06 10.77
C LEU A 150 7.97 -7.32 10.93
N PHE A 151 7.86 -8.15 9.88
CA PHE A 151 7.16 -9.44 9.94
C PHE A 151 7.81 -10.39 10.94
N ASN A 152 9.15 -10.39 11.02
CA ASN A 152 9.91 -11.21 11.96
C ASN A 152 9.87 -10.70 13.41
N ARG A 153 9.48 -9.45 13.65
CA ARG A 153 9.33 -8.93 15.03
C ARG A 153 8.11 -9.55 15.71
N PRO A 154 8.21 -9.87 17.01
CA PRO A 154 7.07 -10.36 17.77
C PRO A 154 5.93 -9.33 17.75
N ARG A 155 4.71 -9.83 17.66
CA ARG A 155 3.51 -9.01 17.69
C ARG A 155 3.14 -8.70 19.14
N GLU A 156 2.79 -7.46 19.42
CA GLU A 156 2.04 -7.13 20.64
C GLU A 156 0.63 -7.72 20.51
N MET A 157 0.38 -8.81 21.23
CA MET A 157 -0.92 -9.47 21.24
C MET A 157 -1.77 -8.95 22.40
N GLN A 158 -3.04 -8.69 22.13
CA GLN A 158 -4.01 -8.52 23.21
C GLN A 158 -4.13 -9.83 23.99
N ILE A 159 -4.15 -9.73 25.32
CA ILE A 159 -4.37 -10.87 26.20
C ILE A 159 -5.86 -11.22 26.14
N ILE A 160 -6.19 -12.31 25.46
CA ILE A 160 -7.56 -12.81 25.34
C ILE A 160 -7.65 -14.19 26.00
N ILE A 161 -8.70 -14.38 26.81
CA ILE A 161 -8.94 -15.62 27.55
C ILE A 161 -9.17 -16.78 26.56
N ALA A 162 -8.58 -17.94 26.86
CA ALA A 162 -8.66 -19.16 26.06
C ALA A 162 -10.10 -19.55 25.70
N ASP A 163 -11.02 -19.46 26.67
CA ASP A 163 -12.44 -19.79 26.48
C ASP A 163 -13.11 -18.89 25.43
N LYS A 164 -12.76 -17.60 25.41
CA LYS A 164 -13.27 -16.66 24.41
C LYS A 164 -12.72 -16.98 23.01
N ILE A 165 -11.44 -17.34 22.90
CA ILE A 165 -10.84 -17.78 21.64
C ILE A 165 -11.57 -19.03 21.13
N ALA A 166 -11.72 -20.04 21.97
CA ALA A 166 -12.41 -21.28 21.61
C ALA A 166 -13.88 -21.05 21.21
N ALA A 167 -14.59 -20.17 21.92
CA ALA A 167 -15.97 -19.83 21.61
C ALA A 167 -16.10 -19.12 20.25
N GLU A 168 -15.23 -18.16 19.94
CA GLU A 168 -15.24 -17.48 18.64
C GLU A 168 -14.84 -18.43 17.50
N GLN A 169 -13.86 -19.31 17.71
CA GLN A 169 -13.37 -20.24 16.69
C GLN A 169 -14.38 -21.34 16.33
N LYS A 170 -15.32 -21.66 17.24
CA LYS A 170 -16.44 -22.57 16.96
C LYS A 170 -17.50 -21.96 16.04
N LYS A 171 -17.54 -20.63 15.86
CA LYS A 171 -18.54 -19.98 15.04
C LYS A 171 -18.26 -20.20 13.56
N GLY A 172 -19.26 -20.72 12.84
CA GLY A 172 -19.26 -20.73 11.38
C GLY A 172 -19.25 -19.30 10.80
N LEU A 173 -18.95 -19.17 9.51
CA LEU A 173 -18.94 -17.87 8.83
C LEU A 173 -20.32 -17.20 8.84
N LEU A 174 -21.40 -17.97 8.68
CA LEU A 174 -22.78 -17.45 8.69
C LEU A 174 -23.17 -16.84 10.05
N SER A 175 -22.57 -17.32 11.15
CA SER A 175 -22.76 -16.76 12.48
C SER A 175 -21.90 -15.52 12.77
N ARG A 176 -21.11 -15.07 11.78
CA ARG A 176 -20.21 -13.91 11.85
C ARG A 176 -20.54 -12.95 10.71
N PRO A 177 -21.61 -12.14 10.83
CA PRO A 177 -22.15 -11.34 9.73
C PRO A 177 -21.14 -10.34 9.13
N ILE A 178 -20.26 -9.75 9.96
CA ILE A 178 -19.21 -8.86 9.48
C ILE A 178 -18.21 -9.62 8.59
N ASP A 179 -17.81 -10.82 9.01
CA ASP A 179 -16.85 -11.65 8.26
C ASP A 179 -17.50 -12.18 6.96
N LEU A 180 -18.81 -12.42 6.96
CA LEU A 180 -19.59 -12.77 5.77
C LEU A 180 -19.66 -11.60 4.78
N ILE A 181 -20.01 -10.39 5.22
CA ILE A 181 -20.05 -9.19 4.38
C ILE A 181 -18.66 -8.89 3.81
N LEU A 182 -17.61 -8.98 4.62
CA LEU A 182 -16.24 -8.82 4.16
C LEU A 182 -15.87 -9.88 3.13
N SER A 183 -16.26 -11.14 3.32
CA SER A 183 -16.03 -12.20 2.33
C SER A 183 -16.68 -11.88 0.98
N LEU A 184 -17.94 -11.39 0.99
CA LEU A 184 -18.64 -10.97 -0.23
C LEU A 184 -17.98 -9.75 -0.89
N LEU A 185 -17.54 -8.78 -0.09
CA LEU A 185 -16.84 -7.60 -0.58
C LEU A 185 -15.51 -7.97 -1.23
N LEU A 186 -14.75 -8.90 -0.62
CA LEU A 186 -13.51 -9.43 -1.21
C LEU A 186 -13.78 -10.21 -2.49
N LEU A 187 -14.87 -10.99 -2.58
CA LEU A 187 -15.26 -11.65 -3.83
C LEU A 187 -15.58 -10.64 -4.93
N GLY A 188 -16.27 -9.55 -4.62
CA GLY A 188 -16.49 -8.44 -5.55
C GLY A 188 -15.18 -7.79 -6.01
N ALA A 189 -14.27 -7.52 -5.07
CA ALA A 189 -12.93 -6.99 -5.34
C ALA A 189 -12.12 -7.94 -6.24
N MET A 190 -12.21 -9.24 -6.03
CA MET A 190 -11.57 -10.27 -6.86
C MET A 190 -12.15 -10.27 -8.28
N ALA A 191 -13.49 -10.32 -8.41
CA ALA A 191 -14.15 -10.28 -9.71
C ALA A 191 -13.76 -9.01 -10.50
N PHE A 192 -13.68 -7.88 -9.81
CA PHE A 192 -13.28 -6.62 -10.40
C PHE A 192 -11.80 -6.60 -10.84
N SER A 193 -10.91 -7.19 -10.04
CA SER A 193 -9.49 -7.34 -10.37
C SER A 193 -9.29 -8.22 -11.61
N VAL A 194 -10.01 -9.34 -11.70
CA VAL A 194 -10.00 -10.23 -12.87
C VAL A 194 -10.50 -9.48 -14.11
N PHE A 195 -11.64 -8.81 -13.99
CA PHE A 195 -12.23 -8.04 -15.08
C PHE A 195 -11.27 -6.97 -15.61
N ARG A 196 -10.71 -6.14 -14.75
CA ARG A 196 -9.73 -5.11 -15.17
C ARG A 196 -8.44 -5.72 -15.71
N GLY A 197 -8.02 -6.86 -15.17
CA GLY A 197 -6.91 -7.65 -15.72
C GLY A 197 -7.16 -8.04 -17.18
N PHE A 198 -8.35 -8.56 -17.49
CA PHE A 198 -8.75 -8.87 -18.87
C PHE A 198 -8.85 -7.64 -19.77
N VAL A 199 -9.36 -6.53 -19.24
CA VAL A 199 -9.42 -5.26 -19.97
C VAL A 199 -8.03 -4.81 -20.45
N VAL A 200 -7.02 -4.86 -19.57
CA VAL A 200 -5.66 -4.41 -19.92
C VAL A 200 -4.84 -5.43 -20.71
N LEU A 201 -5.34 -6.67 -20.82
CA LEU A 201 -4.83 -7.74 -21.68
C LEU A 201 -5.58 -7.81 -23.02
N ASP A 202 -6.29 -6.74 -23.39
CA ASP A 202 -7.00 -6.58 -24.66
C ASP A 202 -8.05 -7.69 -24.93
N CYS A 203 -8.78 -8.10 -23.88
CA CYS A 203 -9.87 -9.06 -24.02
C CYS A 203 -10.95 -8.55 -25.01
N PRO A 204 -11.37 -9.39 -25.99
CA PRO A 204 -12.25 -8.95 -27.08
C PRO A 204 -13.73 -8.84 -26.70
N LEU A 205 -14.09 -9.04 -25.43
CA LEU A 205 -15.49 -8.96 -24.98
C LEU A 205 -16.03 -7.52 -25.08
N ASP A 206 -17.28 -7.37 -25.53
CA ASP A 206 -17.95 -6.06 -25.66
C ASP A 206 -17.98 -5.27 -24.34
N THR A 207 -18.07 -5.97 -23.21
CA THR A 207 -18.03 -5.36 -21.87
C THR A 207 -16.66 -4.77 -21.56
N CYS A 208 -15.57 -5.46 -21.92
CA CYS A 208 -14.21 -4.96 -21.77
C CYS A 208 -13.96 -3.76 -22.68
N PHE A 209 -14.43 -3.82 -23.93
CA PHE A 209 -14.39 -2.70 -24.87
C PHE A 209 -15.16 -1.50 -24.32
N THR A 210 -16.42 -1.69 -23.94
CA THR A 210 -17.26 -0.61 -23.37
C THR A 210 -16.59 0.02 -22.16
N TYR A 211 -16.04 -0.78 -21.26
CA TYR A 211 -15.39 -0.28 -20.05
C TYR A 211 -14.15 0.58 -20.34
N ILE A 212 -13.25 0.08 -21.19
CA ILE A 212 -11.99 0.77 -21.46
C ILE A 212 -12.21 2.06 -22.26
N TYR A 213 -13.25 2.16 -23.09
CA TYR A 213 -13.51 3.38 -23.87
C TYR A 213 -14.45 4.36 -23.16
N GLN A 214 -15.44 3.87 -22.41
CA GLN A 214 -16.46 4.74 -21.82
C GLN A 214 -16.22 5.05 -20.35
N TYR A 215 -15.61 4.16 -19.57
CA TYR A 215 -15.47 4.33 -18.12
C TYR A 215 -14.05 4.71 -17.73
N GLU A 216 -13.07 3.89 -18.08
CA GLU A 216 -11.66 4.10 -17.69
C GLU A 216 -10.70 4.08 -18.88
N PRO A 217 -10.76 5.09 -19.77
CA PRO A 217 -9.79 5.24 -20.85
C PRO A 217 -8.36 5.46 -20.34
N TYR A 218 -8.19 5.78 -19.07
CA TYR A 218 -6.89 5.87 -18.40
C TYR A 218 -6.09 4.56 -18.51
N LEU A 219 -6.76 3.41 -18.55
CA LEU A 219 -6.11 2.11 -18.74
C LEU A 219 -5.34 1.98 -20.06
N LYS A 220 -5.63 2.86 -21.03
CA LYS A 220 -4.94 2.95 -22.33
C LYS A 220 -3.83 3.99 -22.37
N ASP A 221 -3.60 4.73 -21.29
CA ASP A 221 -2.58 5.79 -21.28
C ASP A 221 -1.19 5.18 -21.57
N PRO A 222 -0.44 5.71 -22.56
CA PRO A 222 0.87 5.19 -22.94
C PRO A 222 1.93 5.32 -21.82
N VAL A 223 1.67 5.99 -20.70
CA VAL A 223 2.58 6.02 -19.54
C VAL A 223 2.81 4.65 -18.87
N GLY A 224 1.96 3.64 -19.13
CA GLY A 224 2.18 2.26 -18.68
C GLY A 224 1.75 1.95 -17.24
N PHE A 225 1.81 2.92 -16.31
CA PHE A 225 1.41 2.72 -14.91
C PHE A 225 0.03 2.08 -14.68
N PRO A 226 -1.07 2.55 -15.30
CA PRO A 226 -2.40 1.98 -15.05
C PRO A 226 -2.49 0.51 -15.51
N ARG A 227 -1.84 0.17 -16.63
CA ARG A 227 -1.75 -1.21 -17.12
C ARG A 227 -1.00 -2.10 -16.13
N VAL A 228 0.20 -1.68 -15.70
CA VAL A 228 1.00 -2.44 -14.72
C VAL A 228 0.21 -2.65 -13.44
N MET A 229 -0.47 -1.61 -12.94
CA MET A 229 -1.27 -1.72 -11.73
C MET A 229 -2.37 -2.77 -11.82
N MET A 230 -3.11 -2.85 -12.94
CA MET A 230 -4.13 -3.88 -13.12
C MET A 230 -3.54 -5.29 -13.19
N LEU A 231 -2.36 -5.44 -13.80
CA LEU A 231 -1.63 -6.72 -13.80
C LEU A 231 -1.12 -7.08 -12.41
N VAL A 232 -0.64 -6.11 -11.63
CA VAL A 232 -0.25 -6.32 -10.23
C VAL A 232 -1.45 -6.80 -9.41
N TYR A 233 -2.63 -6.22 -9.63
CA TYR A 233 -3.85 -6.71 -8.99
C TYR A 233 -4.23 -8.11 -9.42
N LEU A 234 -4.19 -8.40 -10.72
CA LEU A 234 -4.52 -9.72 -11.25
C LEU A 234 -3.60 -10.81 -10.71
N PHE A 235 -2.28 -10.57 -10.67
CA PHE A 235 -1.30 -11.61 -10.37
C PHE A 235 -0.87 -11.67 -8.90
N TYR A 236 -0.95 -10.57 -8.14
CA TYR A 236 -0.48 -10.54 -6.74
C TYR A 236 -1.59 -10.22 -5.74
N ALA A 237 -2.49 -9.27 -6.04
CA ALA A 237 -3.59 -8.96 -5.13
C ALA A 237 -4.64 -10.08 -5.11
N LEU A 238 -5.00 -10.65 -6.27
CA LEU A 238 -6.03 -11.69 -6.38
C LEU A 238 -5.71 -12.96 -5.57
N PRO A 239 -4.49 -13.55 -5.61
CA PRO A 239 -4.16 -14.67 -4.73
C PRO A 239 -4.21 -14.29 -3.25
N LEU A 240 -3.80 -13.07 -2.88
CA LEU A 240 -3.81 -12.61 -1.49
C LEU A 240 -5.25 -12.38 -0.98
N LEU A 241 -6.14 -11.84 -1.81
CA LEU A 241 -7.58 -11.75 -1.52
C LEU A 241 -8.20 -13.13 -1.29
N THR A 242 -7.80 -14.12 -2.10
CA THR A 242 -8.22 -15.52 -1.92
C THR A 242 -7.75 -16.07 -0.57
N ALA A 243 -6.49 -15.80 -0.20
CA ALA A 243 -5.96 -16.17 1.11
C ALA A 243 -6.75 -15.49 2.25
N PHE A 244 -7.13 -14.22 2.12
CA PHE A 244 -7.95 -13.55 3.13
C PHE A 244 -9.34 -14.17 3.29
N ILE A 245 -10.00 -14.56 2.20
CA ILE A 245 -11.27 -15.30 2.29
C ILE A 245 -11.06 -16.63 3.01
N TYR A 246 -9.97 -17.34 2.72
CA TYR A 246 -9.60 -18.55 3.45
C TYR A 246 -9.41 -18.28 4.95
N GLY A 247 -8.72 -17.20 5.31
CA GLY A 247 -8.50 -16.82 6.69
C GLY A 247 -9.76 -16.35 7.44
N LEU A 248 -10.74 -15.77 6.74
CA LEU A 248 -12.07 -15.49 7.32
C LEU A 248 -12.87 -16.77 7.58
N LYS A 249 -12.66 -17.82 6.78
CA LYS A 249 -13.33 -19.11 6.91
C LYS A 249 -12.65 -20.06 7.90
N THR A 250 -11.34 -19.92 8.09
CA THR A 250 -10.52 -20.87 8.85
C THR A 250 -9.98 -20.21 10.13
N PRO A 251 -10.33 -20.73 11.32
CA PRO A 251 -9.86 -20.17 12.58
C PRO A 251 -8.34 -20.34 12.74
N GLY A 252 -7.72 -19.48 13.55
CA GLY A 252 -6.29 -19.59 13.87
C GLY A 252 -5.33 -19.03 12.84
N CYS A 253 -5.83 -18.34 11.81
CA CYS A 253 -5.03 -17.67 10.78
C CYS A 253 -4.36 -16.39 11.31
N SER A 254 -3.40 -16.53 12.23
CA SER A 254 -2.78 -15.39 12.92
C SER A 254 -2.00 -14.46 11.99
N TRP A 255 -1.61 -14.94 10.81
CA TRP A 255 -0.94 -14.15 9.77
C TRP A 255 -1.86 -13.04 9.21
N MET A 256 -3.18 -13.18 9.31
CA MET A 256 -4.12 -12.16 8.83
C MET A 256 -3.87 -10.80 9.48
N LEU A 257 -3.58 -10.75 10.79
CA LEU A 257 -3.41 -9.47 11.49
C LEU A 257 -2.31 -8.61 10.86
N ASP A 258 -1.25 -9.19 10.30
CA ASP A 258 -0.18 -8.40 9.68
C ASP A 258 -0.43 -8.17 8.19
N TRP A 259 -0.80 -9.24 7.47
CA TRP A 259 -0.98 -9.17 6.02
C TRP A 259 -2.13 -8.25 5.61
N THR A 260 -3.20 -8.15 6.41
CA THR A 260 -4.30 -7.23 6.09
C THR A 260 -3.89 -5.77 6.23
N ILE A 261 -3.02 -5.44 7.20
CA ILE A 261 -2.46 -4.07 7.35
C ILE A 261 -1.56 -3.76 6.16
N PHE A 262 -0.62 -4.66 5.87
CA PHE A 262 0.31 -4.51 4.76
C PHE A 262 -0.45 -4.28 3.46
N PHE A 263 -1.45 -5.12 3.19
CA PHE A 263 -2.26 -5.01 1.98
C PHE A 263 -3.17 -3.78 1.96
N ALA A 264 -3.69 -3.32 3.11
CA ALA A 264 -4.42 -2.06 3.18
C ALA A 264 -3.56 -0.86 2.77
N GLY A 265 -2.29 -0.83 3.18
CA GLY A 265 -1.34 0.20 2.74
C GLY A 265 -1.06 0.16 1.24
N ALA A 266 -0.88 -1.05 0.69
CA ALA A 266 -0.68 -1.27 -0.73
C ALA A 266 -1.87 -0.77 -1.57
N MET A 267 -3.08 -1.15 -1.17
CA MET A 267 -4.31 -0.82 -1.88
C MET A 267 -4.66 0.66 -1.78
N ALA A 268 -4.45 1.28 -0.61
CA ALA A 268 -4.71 2.71 -0.45
C ALA A 268 -3.81 3.56 -1.36
N GLN A 269 -2.52 3.25 -1.44
CA GLN A 269 -1.57 3.97 -2.28
C GLN A 269 -1.87 3.81 -3.77
N THR A 270 -2.06 2.56 -4.21
CA THR A 270 -2.28 2.29 -5.63
C THR A 270 -3.62 2.86 -6.11
N GLN A 271 -4.68 2.78 -5.29
CA GLN A 271 -5.97 3.38 -5.61
C GLN A 271 -5.93 4.91 -5.59
N TRP A 272 -5.20 5.53 -4.66
CA TRP A 272 -4.96 6.98 -4.68
C TRP A 272 -4.32 7.42 -6.00
N CYS A 273 -3.23 6.76 -6.40
CA CYS A 273 -2.53 7.08 -7.64
C CYS A 273 -3.40 6.85 -8.87
N HIS A 274 -4.16 5.75 -8.92
CA HIS A 274 -5.05 5.44 -10.04
C HIS A 274 -6.18 6.46 -10.19
N ILE A 275 -6.93 6.71 -9.11
CA ILE A 275 -8.04 7.67 -9.11
C ILE A 275 -7.52 9.05 -9.49
N GLY A 276 -6.50 9.52 -8.79
CA GLY A 276 -5.94 10.85 -9.01
C GLY A 276 -5.42 11.01 -10.44
N ALA A 277 -4.62 10.07 -10.92
CA ALA A 277 -4.06 10.16 -12.27
C ALA A 277 -5.13 10.08 -13.35
N SER A 278 -6.15 9.25 -13.18
CA SER A 278 -7.26 9.13 -14.14
C SER A 278 -8.07 10.42 -14.32
N LEU A 279 -8.01 11.34 -13.34
CA LEU A 279 -8.74 12.60 -13.33
C LEU A 279 -7.84 13.83 -13.59
N HIS A 280 -6.54 13.70 -13.37
CA HIS A 280 -5.60 14.80 -13.40
C HIS A 280 -5.50 15.48 -14.77
N SER A 281 -5.34 16.80 -14.77
CA SER A 281 -5.04 17.62 -15.95
C SER A 281 -3.78 17.21 -16.75
N ARG A 282 -2.85 16.47 -16.15
CA ARG A 282 -1.63 15.98 -16.83
C ARG A 282 -1.85 14.70 -17.63
N THR A 283 -2.92 13.98 -17.35
CA THR A 283 -3.37 12.88 -18.20
C THR A 283 -3.98 13.50 -19.45
N PRO A 284 -3.64 13.05 -20.67
CA PRO A 284 -4.26 13.57 -21.88
C PRO A 284 -5.78 13.43 -21.84
N PHE A 285 -6.51 14.41 -22.38
CA PHE A 285 -7.98 14.45 -22.28
C PHE A 285 -8.66 13.16 -22.75
N THR A 286 -8.15 12.54 -23.82
CA THR A 286 -8.64 11.27 -24.39
C THR A 286 -8.49 10.06 -23.46
N TYR A 287 -7.62 10.15 -22.44
CA TYR A 287 -7.39 9.10 -21.45
C TYR A 287 -7.96 9.45 -20.07
N ARG A 288 -8.55 10.63 -19.89
CA ARG A 288 -9.21 10.97 -18.61
C ARG A 288 -10.57 10.31 -18.51
N VAL A 289 -10.99 10.01 -17.28
CA VAL A 289 -12.35 9.55 -17.01
C VAL A 289 -13.37 10.60 -17.50
N PRO A 290 -14.32 10.22 -18.38
CA PRO A 290 -15.36 11.12 -18.88
C PRO A 290 -16.19 11.72 -17.75
N ALA A 291 -16.61 12.99 -17.92
CA ALA A 291 -17.27 13.76 -16.86
C ALA A 291 -18.54 13.08 -16.32
N ASP A 292 -19.34 12.48 -17.21
CA ASP A 292 -20.58 11.75 -16.91
C ASP A 292 -20.34 10.40 -16.21
N LYS A 293 -19.10 9.87 -16.25
CA LYS A 293 -18.71 8.60 -15.61
C LYS A 293 -17.83 8.77 -14.38
N ARG A 294 -17.46 10.00 -14.00
CA ARG A 294 -16.57 10.25 -12.84
C ARG A 294 -17.10 9.65 -11.55
N LEU A 295 -18.36 9.90 -11.22
CA LEU A 295 -18.94 9.44 -9.96
C LEU A 295 -18.90 7.90 -9.82
N PRO A 296 -19.40 7.10 -10.78
CA PRO A 296 -19.35 5.64 -10.63
C PRO A 296 -17.91 5.11 -10.61
N VAL A 297 -16.98 5.70 -11.39
CA VAL A 297 -15.57 5.28 -11.38
C VAL A 297 -14.91 5.59 -10.03
N ILE A 298 -15.10 6.79 -9.48
CA ILE A 298 -14.55 7.16 -8.17
C ILE A 298 -15.16 6.27 -7.09
N ALA A 299 -16.48 6.11 -7.06
CA ALA A 299 -17.17 5.31 -6.04
C ALA A 299 -16.67 3.86 -6.01
N LEU A 300 -16.52 3.25 -7.20
CA LEU A 300 -16.05 1.87 -7.31
C LEU A 300 -14.59 1.71 -6.88
N ASN A 301 -13.70 2.63 -7.27
CA ASN A 301 -12.30 2.60 -6.86
C ASN A 301 -12.13 2.89 -5.35
N VAL A 302 -12.92 3.80 -4.77
CA VAL A 302 -12.93 4.06 -3.32
C VAL A 302 -13.41 2.83 -2.55
N LEU A 303 -14.48 2.17 -3.02
CA LEU A 303 -14.95 0.92 -2.42
C LEU A 303 -13.89 -0.18 -2.48
N PHE A 304 -13.19 -0.27 -3.61
CA PHE A 304 -12.10 -1.23 -3.83
C PHE A 304 -10.91 -0.95 -2.91
N ALA A 305 -10.58 0.32 -2.66
CA ALA A 305 -9.57 0.74 -1.67
C ALA A 305 -10.01 0.46 -0.22
N ALA A 306 -11.30 0.63 0.08
CA ALA A 306 -11.84 0.50 1.44
C ALA A 306 -11.91 -0.96 1.91
N ALA A 307 -12.14 -1.92 1.01
CA ALA A 307 -12.33 -3.32 1.37
C ALA A 307 -11.17 -3.93 2.20
N PRO A 308 -9.89 -3.79 1.79
CA PRO A 308 -8.73 -4.19 2.60
C PRO A 308 -8.62 -3.46 3.94
N ALA A 309 -8.94 -2.17 3.98
CA ALA A 309 -8.86 -1.36 5.20
C ALA A 309 -9.90 -1.80 6.23
N LEU A 310 -11.14 -2.08 5.78
CA LEU A 310 -12.21 -2.62 6.62
C LEU A 310 -11.86 -4.02 7.15
N LEU A 311 -11.24 -4.86 6.32
CA LEU A 311 -10.75 -6.16 6.73
C LEU A 311 -9.66 -6.04 7.80
N ALA A 312 -8.69 -5.15 7.61
CA ALA A 312 -7.64 -4.88 8.58
C ALA A 312 -8.22 -4.39 9.91
N LEU A 313 -9.17 -3.45 9.86
CA LEU A 313 -9.86 -2.95 11.04
C LEU A 313 -10.59 -4.09 11.77
N ARG A 314 -11.31 -4.94 11.06
CA ARG A 314 -11.99 -6.11 11.64
C ARG A 314 -11.02 -7.07 12.32
N CYS A 315 -9.87 -7.34 11.69
CA CYS A 315 -8.84 -8.24 12.23
C CYS A 315 -8.27 -7.71 13.56
N HIS A 316 -8.06 -6.40 13.67
CA HIS A 316 -7.45 -5.79 14.87
C HIS A 316 -8.42 -5.45 15.99
N THR A 317 -9.67 -5.12 15.66
CA THR A 317 -10.69 -4.80 16.67
C THR A 317 -11.20 -6.04 17.42
N ASN A 318 -11.28 -7.19 16.75
CA ASN A 318 -11.67 -8.44 17.40
C ASN A 318 -10.80 -9.62 16.89
N PRO A 319 -9.56 -9.76 17.38
CA PRO A 319 -8.60 -10.71 16.84
C PRO A 319 -8.85 -12.16 17.26
N ALA A 320 -9.77 -12.43 18.19
CA ALA A 320 -9.94 -13.73 18.85
C ALA A 320 -10.08 -14.92 17.88
N TYR A 321 -10.85 -14.75 16.80
CA TYR A 321 -11.02 -15.80 15.78
C TYR A 321 -9.69 -16.20 15.10
N PHE A 322 -8.80 -15.24 14.89
CA PHE A 322 -7.53 -15.41 14.16
C PHE A 322 -6.37 -15.84 15.07
N MET A 323 -6.54 -15.81 16.39
CA MET A 323 -5.48 -16.19 17.34
C MET A 323 -5.15 -17.68 17.27
N LYS A 324 -3.90 -18.05 17.54
CA LYS A 324 -3.49 -19.46 17.59
C LYS A 324 -4.40 -20.23 18.57
N PRO A 325 -4.87 -21.43 18.22
CA PRO A 325 -5.70 -22.25 19.11
C PRO A 325 -4.97 -22.54 20.42
N VAL A 326 -5.71 -22.59 21.53
CA VAL A 326 -5.16 -23.04 22.81
C VAL A 326 -5.07 -24.56 22.81
N PRO A 327 -3.90 -25.17 23.11
CA PRO A 327 -3.78 -26.62 23.21
C PRO A 327 -4.76 -27.19 24.24
N ALA A 328 -5.42 -28.30 23.90
CA ALA A 328 -6.28 -29.02 24.84
C ALA A 328 -5.42 -29.52 26.01
N GLY A 329 -5.63 -28.95 27.20
CA GLY A 329 -4.89 -29.29 28.42
C GLY A 329 -4.68 -28.12 29.39
N GLN A 330 -4.63 -26.86 28.90
CA GLN A 330 -4.41 -25.70 29.78
C GLN A 330 -5.67 -25.10 30.41
N SER A 331 -6.87 -25.51 29.99
CA SER A 331 -8.13 -24.98 30.54
C SER A 331 -8.54 -25.62 31.88
N ASN A 332 -8.00 -26.79 32.24
CA ASN A 332 -8.50 -27.57 33.38
C ASN A 332 -7.54 -27.68 34.58
N ASP A 333 -6.26 -27.32 34.45
CA ASP A 333 -5.28 -27.59 35.51
C ASP A 333 -5.10 -26.48 36.55
N LYS A 334 -5.77 -25.33 36.42
CA LYS A 334 -5.73 -24.26 37.44
C LYS A 334 -6.96 -24.17 38.35
N LYS A 335 -7.95 -25.05 38.19
CA LYS A 335 -9.11 -25.15 39.11
C LYS A 335 -8.98 -26.25 40.16
N LYS A 336 -7.84 -26.96 40.22
CA LYS A 336 -7.52 -27.92 41.27
C LYS A 336 -6.09 -27.72 41.75
N LYS A 337 -5.88 -26.75 42.63
CA LYS A 337 -4.90 -26.84 43.73
C LYS A 337 -5.05 -25.62 44.66
N ASN A 338 -5.47 -25.97 45.88
CA ASN A 338 -5.58 -25.21 47.12
C ASN A 338 -6.77 -24.27 47.26
#